data_AF-A0A7C3HNH5-F1
#
_entry.id   AF-A0A7C3HNH5-F1
#
_cell.length_a   1.000
_cell.length_b   1.000
_cell.length_c   1.000
_cell.angle_alpha   90.00
_cell.angle_beta   90.00
_cell.angle_gamma   90.00
#
_symmetry.space_group_name_H-M   'P 1'
#
loop_
_entity.id
_entity.type
_entity.pdbx_description
1 polymer ?
#
loop_
_entity_poly.entity_id
_entity_poly.type
_entity_poly.pdbx_seq_one_letter_code
_entity_poly.pdbx_strand_id
1 'polypeptide(L)'
;MPGVDFDNLGPGVANLLTIHQAFTGWTDDQMRAHFAGMRYGDLKKTVAEAVAAGLEPIQRRYREIMEEPGYLKRILHESAERVSPVANATVRLVKERMGIYTD
;
A
#
# COMPACT_ATOMS: atom_id res chain seq x y z
N MET A 1 -26.64 13.58 -16.88
CA MET A 1 -25.27 13.81 -16.37
C MET A 1 -24.33 13.07 -17.31
N PRO A 2 -23.18 13.66 -17.70
CA PRO A 2 -22.21 12.99 -18.56
C PRO A 2 -21.74 11.68 -17.91
N GLY A 3 -21.57 10.64 -18.74
CA GLY A 3 -20.95 9.37 -18.33
C GLY A 3 -19.44 9.42 -18.51
N VAL A 4 -18.75 8.35 -18.12
CA VAL A 4 -17.31 8.20 -18.34
C VAL A 4 -17.03 8.15 -19.84
N ASP A 5 -16.23 9.11 -20.30
CA ASP A 5 -15.73 9.21 -21.67
C ASP A 5 -14.21 9.08 -21.63
N PHE A 6 -13.67 7.97 -22.15
CA PHE A 6 -12.24 7.68 -22.11
C PHE A 6 -11.42 8.58 -23.03
N ASP A 7 -12.04 9.19 -24.04
CA ASP A 7 -11.38 10.11 -24.96
C ASP A 7 -11.29 11.53 -24.37
N ASN A 8 -12.08 11.82 -23.33
CA ASN A 8 -12.12 13.12 -22.66
C ASN A 8 -12.39 13.00 -21.15
N LEU A 9 -11.46 12.36 -20.43
CA LEU A 9 -11.58 12.18 -18.98
C LEU A 9 -11.27 13.46 -18.21
N GLY A 10 -12.23 13.93 -17.42
CA GLY A 10 -11.94 14.91 -16.37
C GLY A 10 -11.01 14.33 -15.30
N PRO A 11 -10.16 15.16 -14.66
CA PRO A 11 -9.11 14.68 -13.75
C PRO A 11 -9.63 13.85 -12.57
N GLY A 12 -10.82 14.18 -12.05
CA GLY A 12 -11.45 13.41 -10.98
C GLY A 12 -11.91 12.02 -11.41
N VAL A 13 -12.39 11.87 -12.65
CA VAL A 13 -12.80 10.57 -13.20
C VAL A 13 -11.57 9.71 -13.47
N ALA A 14 -10.53 10.30 -14.08
CA ALA A 14 -9.26 9.62 -14.31
C ALA A 14 -8.66 9.08 -13.01
N ASN A 15 -8.63 9.89 -11.94
CA ASN A 15 -8.13 9.44 -10.64
C ASN A 15 -8.93 8.26 -10.07
N LEU A 16 -10.27 8.28 -10.16
CA LEU A 16 -11.10 7.16 -9.68
C LEU A 16 -10.85 5.88 -10.45
N LEU A 17 -10.68 5.97 -11.78
CA LEU A 17 -10.35 4.80 -12.61
C LEU A 17 -8.97 4.25 -12.23
N THR A 18 -7.96 5.10 -12.03
CA THR A 18 -6.63 4.68 -11.56
C THR A 18 -6.69 3.98 -10.20
N ILE A 19 -7.46 4.52 -9.25
CA ILE A 19 -7.66 3.88 -7.94
C ILE A 19 -8.27 2.50 -8.12
N HIS A 20 -9.37 2.37 -8.87
CA HIS A 20 -10.00 1.07 -9.11
C HIS A 20 -9.03 0.07 -9.74
N GLN A 21 -8.25 0.51 -10.73
CA GLN A 21 -7.28 -0.32 -11.41
C GLN A 21 -6.17 -0.79 -10.45
N ALA A 22 -5.70 0.06 -9.54
CA ALA A 22 -4.71 -0.30 -8.53
C ALA A 22 -5.22 -1.37 -7.54
N PHE A 23 -6.51 -1.34 -7.19
CA PHE A 23 -7.12 -2.31 -6.26
C PHE A 23 -7.51 -3.63 -6.93
N THR A 24 -7.78 -3.62 -8.24
CA THR A 24 -8.29 -4.79 -8.96
C THR A 24 -7.27 -5.44 -9.89
N GLY A 25 -6.21 -4.73 -10.26
CA GLY A 25 -5.23 -5.16 -11.26
C GLY A 25 -5.81 -5.28 -12.68
N TRP A 26 -6.97 -4.69 -12.94
CA TRP A 26 -7.62 -4.76 -14.25
C TRP A 26 -6.75 -4.14 -15.34
N THR A 27 -6.86 -4.70 -16.53
CA THR A 27 -6.25 -4.15 -17.75
C THR A 27 -7.05 -2.94 -18.23
N ASP A 28 -6.41 -2.06 -19.01
CA ASP A 28 -7.09 -0.90 -19.59
C ASP A 28 -8.30 -1.29 -20.45
N ASP A 29 -8.26 -2.46 -21.09
CA ASP A 29 -9.38 -2.96 -21.91
C ASP A 29 -10.56 -3.40 -21.05
N GLN A 30 -10.31 -4.05 -19.92
CA GLN A 30 -11.36 -4.35 -18.93
C GLN A 30 -11.95 -3.06 -18.35
N MET A 31 -11.09 -2.07 -18.05
CA MET A 31 -11.53 -0.76 -17.57
C MET A 31 -12.42 -0.06 -18.59
N ARG A 32 -12.01 0.00 -19.87
CA ARG A 32 -12.82 0.59 -20.95
C ARG A 32 -14.13 -0.15 -21.14
N ALA A 33 -14.10 -1.48 -21.24
CA ALA A 33 -15.29 -2.29 -21.46
C ALA A 33 -16.32 -2.14 -20.32
N HIS A 34 -15.87 -1.98 -19.08
CA HIS A 34 -16.75 -1.87 -17.94
C HIS A 34 -17.24 -0.45 -17.69
N PHE A 35 -16.36 0.55 -17.76
CA PHE A 35 -16.69 1.91 -17.33
C PHE A 35 -17.17 2.83 -18.45
N ALA A 36 -16.93 2.54 -19.73
CA ALA A 36 -17.32 3.44 -20.82
C ALA A 36 -18.82 3.73 -20.80
N GLY A 37 -19.20 5.01 -20.84
CA GLY A 37 -20.58 5.47 -20.75
C GLY A 37 -21.22 5.35 -19.36
N MET A 38 -20.53 4.78 -18.36
CA MET A 38 -21.08 4.61 -17.02
C MET A 38 -21.32 5.97 -16.36
N ARG A 39 -22.45 6.11 -15.65
CA ARG A 39 -22.76 7.32 -14.90
C ARG A 39 -21.81 7.47 -13.70
N TYR A 40 -21.40 8.69 -13.39
CA TYR A 40 -20.46 8.95 -12.29
C TYR A 40 -20.91 8.47 -10.90
N GLY A 41 -22.22 8.39 -10.66
CA GLY A 41 -22.74 7.83 -9.42
C GLY A 41 -22.41 6.34 -9.28
N ASP A 42 -22.52 5.60 -10.37
CA ASP A 42 -22.24 4.16 -10.41
C ASP A 42 -20.74 3.91 -10.43
N LEU A 43 -19.96 4.70 -11.17
CA LEU A 43 -18.48 4.70 -11.11
C LEU A 43 -17.98 4.80 -9.67
N LYS A 44 -18.46 5.80 -8.92
CA LYS A 44 -18.04 6.02 -7.53
C LYS A 44 -18.38 4.84 -6.63
N LYS A 45 -19.53 4.22 -6.82
CA LYS A 45 -19.94 3.03 -6.05
C LYS A 45 -19.03 1.85 -6.35
N THR A 46 -18.82 1.53 -7.63
CA THR A 46 -17.93 0.44 -8.05
C THR A 46 -16.51 0.63 -7.52
N VAL A 47 -15.97 1.85 -7.60
CA VAL A 47 -14.65 2.18 -7.04
C VAL A 47 -14.64 1.99 -5.52
N ALA A 48 -15.67 2.47 -4.80
CA ALA A 48 -15.76 2.34 -3.35
C ALA A 48 -15.83 0.86 -2.90
N GLU A 49 -16.58 0.03 -3.62
CA GLU A 49 -16.67 -1.41 -3.35
C GLU A 49 -15.32 -2.11 -3.55
N ALA A 50 -14.62 -1.81 -4.65
CA ALA A 50 -13.28 -2.36 -4.91
C ALA A 50 -12.27 -1.97 -3.82
N VAL A 51 -12.28 -0.70 -3.38
CA VAL A 51 -11.41 -0.21 -2.30
C VAL A 51 -11.76 -0.88 -0.97
N ALA A 52 -13.04 -0.97 -0.62
CA ALA A 52 -13.49 -1.61 0.61
C ALA A 52 -13.05 -3.08 0.65
N ALA A 53 -13.32 -3.84 -0.43
CA ALA A 53 -12.93 -5.24 -0.54
C ALA A 53 -11.40 -5.43 -0.46
N GLY A 54 -10.62 -4.56 -1.10
CA GLY A 54 -9.17 -4.64 -1.07
C GLY A 54 -8.54 -4.26 0.27
N LEU A 55 -9.17 -3.35 1.03
CA LEU A 55 -8.68 -2.97 2.36
C LEU A 55 -9.13 -3.93 3.47
N GLU A 56 -10.25 -4.63 3.32
CA GLU A 56 -10.80 -5.60 4.28
C GLU A 56 -9.74 -6.58 4.83
N PRO A 57 -8.94 -7.31 4.01
CA PRO A 57 -7.94 -8.24 4.54
C PRO A 57 -6.83 -7.53 5.33
N ILE A 58 -6.41 -6.33 4.91
CA ILE A 58 -5.39 -5.54 5.60
C ILE A 58 -5.91 -5.09 6.97
N GLN A 59 -7.14 -4.59 7.02
CA GLN A 59 -7.77 -4.16 8.27
C GLN A 59 -7.98 -5.33 9.24
N ARG A 60 -8.40 -6.49 8.72
CA ARG A 60 -8.52 -7.72 9.52
C ARG A 60 -7.18 -8.13 10.11
N ARG A 61 -6.13 -8.22 9.29
CA ARG A 61 -4.79 -8.60 9.75
C ARG A 61 -4.22 -7.60 10.75
N TYR A 62 -4.45 -6.30 10.54
CA TYR A 62 -4.09 -5.27 11.48
C TYR A 62 -4.75 -5.49 12.85
N ARG A 63 -6.07 -5.77 12.88
CA ARG A 63 -6.79 -6.07 14.12
C ARG A 63 -6.24 -7.31 14.83
N GLU A 64 -6.04 -8.41 14.11
CA GLU A 64 -5.42 -9.63 14.67
C GLU A 64 -4.07 -9.34 15.34
N ILE A 65 -3.20 -8.56 14.69
CA ILE A 65 -1.87 -8.20 15.22
C ILE A 65 -1.98 -7.32 16.47
N MET A 66 -2.91 -6.37 16.47
CA MET A 66 -3.08 -5.43 17.59
C MET A 66 -3.78 -6.07 18.79
N GLU A 67 -4.60 -7.09 18.56
CA GLU A 67 -5.28 -7.86 19.60
C GLU A 67 -4.36 -8.89 20.28
N GLU A 68 -3.27 -9.32 19.64
CA GLU A 68 -2.28 -10.22 20.23
C GLU A 68 -1.24 -9.45 21.07
N PRO A 69 -1.35 -9.44 22.42
CA PRO A 69 -0.47 -8.63 23.25
C PRO A 69 0.97 -9.13 23.15
N GLY A 70 1.90 -8.24 22.82
CA GLY A 70 3.32 -8.56 22.75
C GLY A 70 3.80 -9.12 21.41
N TYR A 71 2.91 -9.49 20.47
CA TYR A 71 3.31 -9.95 19.14
C TYR A 71 4.20 -8.95 18.42
N LEU A 72 3.74 -7.69 18.32
CA LEU A 72 4.50 -6.63 17.66
C LEU A 72 5.87 -6.40 18.32
N LYS A 73 5.92 -6.41 19.66
CA LYS A 73 7.17 -6.23 20.42
C LYS A 73 8.16 -7.36 20.15
N ARG A 74 7.69 -8.61 20.10
CA ARG A 74 8.49 -9.79 19.78
C ARG A 74 9.10 -9.67 18.38
N ILE A 75 8.30 -9.35 17.37
CA ILE A 75 8.78 -9.17 15.98
C ILE A 75 9.83 -8.05 15.89
N LEU A 76 9.62 -6.93 16.58
CA LEU A 76 10.58 -5.83 16.62
C LEU A 76 11.89 -6.23 17.30
N HIS A 77 11.82 -6.98 18.41
CA HIS A 77 12.98 -7.47 19.12
C HIS A 77 13.80 -8.44 18.28
N GLU A 78 13.17 -9.47 17.71
CA GLU A 78 13.83 -10.45 16.82
C GLU A 78 14.46 -9.76 15.59
N SER A 79 13.76 -8.78 15.01
CA SER A 79 14.29 -8.00 13.89
C SER A 79 15.51 -7.17 14.29
N ALA A 80 15.49 -6.57 15.48
CA ALA A 80 16.62 -5.83 16.01
C ALA A 80 17.82 -6.74 16.27
N GLU A 81 17.63 -7.90 16.89
CA GLU A 81 18.70 -8.89 17.12
C GLU A 81 19.33 -9.34 15.80
N ARG A 82 18.52 -9.59 14.77
CA ARG A 82 19.02 -9.99 13.45
C ARG A 82 19.83 -8.91 12.73
N VAL A 83 19.46 -7.64 12.88
CA VAL A 83 20.08 -6.53 12.11
C VAL A 83 21.20 -5.84 12.90
N SER A 84 21.18 -5.88 14.23
CA SER A 84 22.18 -5.24 15.09
C SER A 84 23.63 -5.62 14.73
N PRO A 85 23.97 -6.88 14.40
CA PRO A 85 25.34 -7.24 14.00
C PRO A 85 25.82 -6.49 12.75
N VAL A 86 24.94 -6.28 11.77
CA VAL A 86 25.27 -5.56 10.53
C VAL A 86 25.51 -4.09 10.82
N ALA A 87 24.59 -3.45 11.55
CA ALA A 87 24.72 -2.05 11.94
C ALA A 87 25.99 -1.82 12.80
N ASN A 88 26.24 -2.69 13.76
CA ASN A 88 27.40 -2.61 14.64
C ASN A 88 28.73 -2.80 13.88
N ALA A 89 28.76 -3.66 12.86
CA ALA A 89 29.93 -3.81 12.00
C ALA A 89 30.26 -2.52 11.23
N THR A 90 29.24 -1.84 10.68
CA THR A 90 29.44 -0.54 10.02
C THR A 90 29.92 0.52 11.00
N VAL A 91 29.30 0.63 12.18
CA VAL A 91 29.72 1.59 13.20
C VAL A 91 31.16 1.33 13.65
N ARG A 92 31.53 0.07 13.89
CA ARG A 92 32.90 -0.31 14.26
C ARG A 92 33.90 0.11 13.18
N LEU A 93 33.62 -0.19 11.92
CA LEU A 93 34.48 0.22 10.81
C LEU A 93 34.67 1.74 10.77
N VAL A 94 33.61 2.52 10.92
CA VAL A 94 33.70 4.00 10.94
C VAL A 94 34.54 4.47 12.13
N LYS A 95 34.34 3.92 13.33
CA LYS A 95 35.12 4.28 14.52
C LYS A 95 36.60 3.99 14.33
N GLU A 96 36.94 2.82 13.81
CA GLU A 96 38.33 2.44 13.47
C GLU A 96 38.97 3.44 12.51
N ARG A 97 38.26 3.83 11.44
CA ARG A 97 38.78 4.77 10.43
C ARG A 97 38.95 6.20 10.95
N MET A 98 38.16 6.59 11.95
CA MET A 98 38.22 7.91 12.58
C MET A 98 39.19 7.97 13.77
N GLY A 99 39.82 6.84 14.15
CA GLY A 99 40.71 6.77 15.31
C GLY A 99 39.97 6.85 16.65
N ILE A 100 38.68 6.54 16.68
CA ILE A 100 37.88 6.48 17.91
C ILE A 100 38.05 5.10 18.53
N TYR A 101 38.39 5.03 19.83
CA TYR A 101 38.52 3.76 20.53
C TYR A 101 37.21 2.97 20.47
N THR A 102 37.34 1.70 20.10
CA THR A 102 36.22 0.76 20.02
C THR A 102 36.61 -0.43 20.88
N ASP A 103 36.10 -0.49 22.11
CA ASP A 103 36.16 -1.68 22.96
C ASP A 103 35.22 -2.77 22.44
#